data_AF-A0A0K3BT59-F1
#
_entry.id   AF-A0A0K3BT59-F1
#
_cell.length_a   1.000
_cell.length_b   1.000
_cell.length_c   1.000
_cell.angle_alpha   90.00
_cell.angle_beta   90.00
_cell.angle_gamma   90.00
#
_symmetry.space_group_name_H-M   'P 1'
#
loop_
_entity.id
_entity.type
_entity.pdbx_description
1 polymer ?
#
loop_
_entity_poly.entity_id
_entity_poly.type
_entity_poly.pdbx_seq_one_letter_code
_entity_poly.pdbx_strand_id
1 'polypeptide(L)'
;MIKRMAIVLGKPGVDGLGEAVDALREWQYEGAPMQLHPGDVGWFWRFGAEATAAAVRTWSRDGRILAVGMLDGPELLRLTIAPDVRRDEHLARQMVADMIEPERGVLPSGKVNVEAPMDALVQDLLAEEGWNADDPWTPLRRDLTEPVQGPGVRIEVIGPEQAHVRTAIQRSAFDGSSFTDERWHVMASGVAYADARCLVAYDDQGNAVAAVTVWAAGPGKPGLLEPMGVHQDHRGHGYGREITVAGAAMLRELGSSSAIVSTPSSNVGAVATYKSGGFQPRPEVRDLYREA
;
A
#
# COMPACT_ATOMS: atom_id res chain seq x y z
N MET A 1 -38.24 4.25 16.86
CA MET A 1 -37.60 4.18 15.52
C MET A 1 -36.43 5.13 15.53
N ILE A 2 -35.22 4.63 15.76
CA ILE A 2 -34.00 5.43 15.57
C ILE A 2 -33.85 5.58 14.06
N LYS A 3 -33.86 6.81 13.52
CA LYS A 3 -33.49 7.07 12.12
C LYS A 3 -32.09 6.47 11.95
N ARG A 4 -31.96 5.37 11.22
CA ARG A 4 -30.65 4.83 10.85
C ARG A 4 -30.02 5.91 9.97
N MET A 5 -29.02 6.61 10.50
CA MET A 5 -28.39 7.72 9.79
C MET A 5 -27.67 7.18 8.55
N ALA A 6 -27.81 7.91 7.44
CA ALA A 6 -27.34 7.48 6.14
C ALA A 6 -25.81 7.47 6.10
N ILE A 7 -25.26 6.49 5.39
CA ILE A 7 -23.85 6.44 5.06
C ILE A 7 -23.60 7.43 3.93
N VAL A 8 -22.59 8.27 4.09
CA VAL A 8 -22.25 9.34 3.15
C VAL A 8 -20.97 8.96 2.43
N LEU A 9 -21.05 8.82 1.10
CA LEU A 9 -19.89 8.76 0.21
C LEU A 9 -19.33 10.17 0.02
N GLY A 10 -18.03 10.35 0.23
CA GLY A 10 -17.34 11.62 0.06
C GLY A 10 -16.00 11.48 -0.67
N LYS A 11 -15.53 12.59 -1.23
CA LYS A 11 -14.14 12.77 -1.67
C LYS A 11 -13.50 13.77 -0.70
N PRO A 12 -12.43 13.43 0.02
CA PRO A 12 -11.75 14.41 0.85
C PRO A 12 -11.17 15.51 -0.04
N GLY A 13 -11.17 16.76 0.45
CA GLY A 13 -10.28 17.79 -0.08
C GLY A 13 -8.83 17.51 0.35
N VAL A 14 -7.88 18.33 -0.12
CA VAL A 14 -6.46 18.21 0.31
C VAL A 14 -6.33 18.25 1.83
N ASP A 15 -7.05 19.13 2.50
CA ASP A 15 -7.05 19.25 3.96
C ASP A 15 -7.63 18.01 4.67
N GLY A 16 -8.49 17.24 3.99
CA GLY A 16 -9.11 16.02 4.52
C GLY A 16 -8.27 14.75 4.31
N LEU A 17 -7.16 14.82 3.57
CA LEU A 17 -6.28 13.66 3.37
C LEU A 17 -5.63 13.19 4.67
N GLY A 18 -5.33 14.13 5.58
CA GLY A 18 -4.79 13.79 6.92
C GLY A 18 -5.73 12.87 7.68
N GLU A 19 -7.02 13.19 7.73
CA GLU A 19 -8.04 12.37 8.42
C GLU A 19 -8.17 10.97 7.82
N ALA A 20 -8.12 10.85 6.50
CA ALA A 20 -8.15 9.55 5.82
C ALA A 20 -6.91 8.71 6.12
N VAL A 21 -5.72 9.32 6.11
CA VAL A 21 -4.45 8.65 6.46
C VAL A 21 -4.45 8.23 7.93
N ASP A 22 -4.96 9.06 8.84
CA ASP A 22 -5.05 8.76 10.27
C ASP A 22 -6.03 7.62 10.55
N ALA A 23 -7.19 7.59 9.87
CA ALA A 23 -8.12 6.46 9.94
C ALA A 23 -7.45 5.15 9.47
N LEU A 24 -6.75 5.20 8.33
CA LEU A 24 -6.01 4.04 7.81
C LEU A 24 -4.92 3.57 8.78
N ARG A 25 -4.19 4.49 9.43
CA ARG A 25 -3.23 4.18 10.50
C ARG A 25 -3.92 3.51 11.68
N GLU A 26 -5.05 4.06 12.15
CA GLU A 26 -5.80 3.54 13.29
C GLU A 26 -6.19 2.07 13.09
N TRP A 27 -6.58 1.70 11.88
CA TRP A 27 -7.05 0.35 11.55
C TRP A 27 -5.94 -0.68 11.30
N GLN A 28 -4.67 -0.28 11.35
CA GLN A 28 -3.56 -1.24 11.32
C GLN A 28 -3.38 -1.89 12.69
N TYR A 29 -3.36 -3.23 12.70
CA TYR A 29 -3.05 -4.06 13.86
C TYR A 29 -2.39 -5.35 13.41
N GLU A 30 -1.65 -6.02 14.30
CA GLU A 30 -1.03 -7.29 13.98
C GLU A 30 -2.05 -8.36 13.60
N GLY A 31 -1.86 -8.96 12.42
CA GLY A 31 -2.81 -9.93 11.86
C GLY A 31 -3.98 -9.30 11.09
N ALA A 32 -4.01 -7.98 10.90
CA ALA A 32 -4.92 -7.37 9.94
C ALA A 32 -4.70 -7.96 8.52
N PRO A 33 -5.76 -8.10 7.70
CA PRO A 33 -5.61 -8.48 6.30
C PRO A 33 -4.70 -7.50 5.54
N MET A 34 -4.04 -7.98 4.49
CA MET A 34 -3.41 -7.10 3.51
C MET A 34 -4.51 -6.30 2.79
N GLN A 35 -4.35 -4.98 2.72
CA GLN A 35 -5.36 -4.02 2.28
C GLN A 35 -4.70 -2.65 2.09
N LEU A 36 -5.47 -1.65 1.67
CA LEU A 36 -5.02 -0.26 1.56
C LEU A 36 -4.36 0.23 2.86
N HIS A 37 -3.06 0.50 2.79
CA HIS A 37 -2.22 0.99 3.88
C HIS A 37 -2.02 2.52 3.74
N PRO A 38 -1.79 3.28 4.83
CA PRO A 38 -1.48 4.72 4.72
C PRO A 38 -0.26 5.02 3.82
N GLY A 39 0.67 4.07 3.71
CA GLY A 39 1.81 4.11 2.81
C GLY A 39 1.44 4.09 1.32
N ASP A 40 0.31 3.48 0.94
CA ASP A 40 -0.17 3.52 -0.45
C ASP A 40 -0.61 4.92 -0.85
N VAL A 41 -1.33 5.60 0.06
CA VAL A 41 -1.71 7.00 -0.11
C VAL A 41 -0.45 7.88 -0.18
N GLY A 42 0.54 7.60 0.69
CA GLY A 42 1.84 8.27 0.67
C GLY A 42 2.60 8.08 -0.65
N TRP A 43 2.60 6.86 -1.19
CA TRP A 43 3.22 6.56 -2.48
C TRP A 43 2.47 7.25 -3.63
N PHE A 44 1.13 7.23 -3.62
CA PHE A 44 0.29 7.91 -4.61
C PHE A 44 0.48 9.43 -4.61
N TRP A 45 0.85 10.00 -3.46
CA TRP A 45 1.15 11.43 -3.29
C TRP A 45 2.17 11.98 -4.28
N ARG A 46 3.01 11.13 -4.89
CA ARG A 46 3.92 11.48 -5.98
C ARG A 46 3.26 12.21 -7.17
N PHE A 47 1.94 12.12 -7.31
CA PHE A 47 1.16 12.82 -8.33
C PHE A 47 0.61 14.19 -7.90
N GLY A 48 0.85 14.61 -6.66
CA GLY A 48 0.36 15.85 -6.09
C GLY A 48 -0.81 15.64 -5.12
N ALA A 49 -1.02 16.65 -4.25
CA ALA A 49 -2.03 16.58 -3.21
C ALA A 49 -3.45 16.55 -3.79
N GLU A 50 -3.73 17.36 -4.81
CA GLU A 50 -5.03 17.44 -5.47
C GLU A 50 -5.38 16.14 -6.19
N ALA A 51 -4.41 15.54 -6.89
CA ALA A 51 -4.59 14.25 -7.56
C ALA A 51 -4.85 13.13 -6.54
N THR A 52 -4.15 13.15 -5.41
CA THR A 52 -4.34 12.20 -4.32
C THR A 52 -5.71 12.34 -3.67
N ALA A 53 -6.13 13.57 -3.36
CA ALA A 53 -7.47 13.88 -2.85
C ALA A 53 -8.57 13.39 -3.81
N ALA A 54 -8.39 13.62 -5.12
CA ALA A 54 -9.35 13.18 -6.14
C ALA A 54 -9.43 11.65 -6.29
N ALA A 55 -8.34 10.93 -5.99
CA ALA A 55 -8.29 9.47 -6.03
C ALA A 55 -8.96 8.81 -4.82
N VAL A 56 -9.09 9.50 -3.68
CA VAL A 56 -9.63 8.94 -2.44
C VAL A 56 -11.16 9.02 -2.37
N ARG A 57 -11.77 8.00 -1.79
CA ARG A 57 -13.18 7.92 -1.38
C ARG A 57 -13.25 7.61 0.11
N THR A 58 -14.23 8.21 0.78
CA THR A 58 -14.54 7.91 2.19
C THR A 58 -16.00 7.56 2.31
N TRP A 59 -16.31 6.55 3.13
CA TRP A 59 -17.67 6.24 3.56
C TRP A 59 -17.79 6.59 5.03
N SER A 60 -18.67 7.52 5.36
CA SER A 60 -18.76 8.07 6.71
C SER A 60 -20.17 7.98 7.27
N ARG A 61 -20.28 7.79 8.58
CA ARG A 61 -21.54 7.84 9.34
C ARG A 61 -21.30 8.65 10.60
N ASP A 62 -22.13 9.66 10.83
CA ASP A 62 -22.05 10.51 12.02
C ASP A 62 -20.68 11.18 12.21
N GLY A 63 -20.06 11.61 11.12
CA GLY A 63 -18.74 12.25 11.11
C GLY A 63 -17.56 11.28 11.28
N ARG A 64 -17.81 9.99 11.53
CA ARG A 64 -16.78 8.95 11.59
C ARG A 64 -16.58 8.32 10.22
N ILE A 65 -15.33 8.29 9.74
CA ILE A 65 -14.94 7.48 8.58
C ILE A 65 -15.04 6.00 8.96
N LEU A 66 -15.75 5.23 8.14
CA LEU A 66 -15.95 3.79 8.30
C LEU A 66 -15.16 2.97 7.28
N ALA A 67 -14.91 3.53 6.09
CA ALA A 67 -14.07 2.92 5.07
C ALA A 67 -13.35 4.00 4.26
N VAL A 68 -12.16 3.65 3.76
CA VAL A 68 -11.36 4.46 2.85
C VAL A 68 -11.06 3.63 1.61
N GLY A 69 -11.27 4.25 0.45
CA GLY A 69 -10.89 3.71 -0.84
C GLY A 69 -9.93 4.63 -1.56
N MET A 70 -9.02 4.08 -2.36
CA MET A 70 -8.13 4.85 -3.22
C MET A 70 -8.11 4.23 -4.62
N LEU A 71 -8.34 5.07 -5.63
CA LEU A 71 -8.15 4.69 -7.03
C LEU A 71 -6.65 4.68 -7.37
N ASP A 72 -6.07 3.50 -7.44
CA ASP A 72 -4.67 3.28 -7.82
C ASP A 72 -4.60 3.08 -9.34
N GLY A 73 -4.63 4.21 -10.07
CA GLY A 73 -4.81 4.22 -11.50
C GLY A 73 -6.29 4.19 -11.92
N PRO A 74 -6.58 3.96 -13.22
CA PRO A 74 -7.94 4.07 -13.74
C PRO A 74 -8.85 2.90 -13.37
N GLU A 75 -8.28 1.73 -13.07
CA GLU A 75 -9.02 0.46 -13.05
C GLU A 75 -9.03 -0.24 -11.69
N LEU A 76 -8.22 0.18 -10.71
CA LEU A 76 -8.11 -0.49 -9.41
C LEU A 76 -8.57 0.41 -8.26
N LEU A 77 -9.53 -0.06 -7.48
CA LEU A 77 -9.89 0.52 -6.18
C LEU A 77 -9.30 -0.34 -5.06
N ARG A 78 -8.35 0.21 -4.30
CA ARG A 78 -7.85 -0.38 -3.05
C ARG A 78 -8.70 0.10 -1.88
N LEU A 79 -9.12 -0.80 -1.00
CA LEU A 79 -10.03 -0.50 0.11
C LEU A 79 -9.50 -0.98 1.46
N THR A 80 -9.81 -0.21 2.50
CA THR A 80 -9.79 -0.66 3.90
C THR A 80 -11.07 -0.24 4.59
N ILE A 81 -11.60 -1.12 5.45
CA ILE A 81 -12.80 -0.86 6.26
C ILE A 81 -12.41 -0.99 7.74
N ALA A 82 -12.93 -0.08 8.57
CA ALA A 82 -12.75 -0.09 10.01
C ALA A 82 -13.10 -1.48 10.59
N PRO A 83 -12.24 -2.09 11.43
CA PRO A 83 -12.38 -3.49 11.81
C PRO A 83 -13.72 -3.82 12.50
N ASP A 84 -14.27 -2.89 13.28
CA ASP A 84 -15.52 -3.06 14.03
C ASP A 84 -16.79 -3.04 13.15
N VAL A 85 -16.71 -2.53 11.93
CA VAL A 85 -17.85 -2.45 10.98
C VAL A 85 -17.59 -3.18 9.67
N ARG A 86 -16.50 -3.94 9.56
CA ARG A 86 -16.12 -4.69 8.36
C ARG A 86 -17.19 -5.71 7.89
N ARG A 87 -18.01 -6.17 8.83
CA ARG A 87 -19.16 -7.06 8.60
C ARG A 87 -20.52 -6.35 8.74
N ASP A 88 -20.56 -5.01 8.85
CA ASP A 88 -21.82 -4.25 8.88
C ASP A 88 -22.51 -4.35 7.51
N GLU A 89 -23.67 -5.01 7.47
CA GLU A 89 -24.44 -5.24 6.24
C GLU A 89 -24.90 -3.94 5.56
N HIS A 90 -25.27 -2.92 6.34
CA HIS A 90 -25.74 -1.67 5.76
C HIS A 90 -24.60 -0.92 5.06
N LEU A 91 -23.40 -0.94 5.66
CA LEU A 91 -22.20 -0.39 5.05
C LEU A 91 -21.79 -1.17 3.81
N ALA A 92 -21.71 -2.50 3.90
CA ALA A 92 -21.30 -3.32 2.78
C ALA A 92 -22.23 -3.15 1.57
N ARG A 93 -23.56 -3.17 1.77
CA ARG A 93 -24.54 -2.94 0.68
C ARG A 93 -24.41 -1.55 0.06
N GLN A 94 -24.18 -0.51 0.87
CA GLN A 94 -23.97 0.84 0.34
C GLN A 94 -22.69 0.91 -0.50
N MET A 95 -21.59 0.35 0.00
CA MET A 95 -20.30 0.32 -0.71
C MET A 95 -20.41 -0.42 -2.04
N VAL A 96 -21.08 -1.58 -2.07
CA VAL A 96 -21.31 -2.34 -3.30
C VAL A 96 -22.14 -1.54 -4.31
N ALA A 97 -23.24 -0.92 -3.89
CA ALA A 97 -24.04 -0.06 -4.76
C ALA A 97 -23.19 1.10 -5.34
N ASP A 98 -22.36 1.72 -4.50
CA ASP A 98 -21.45 2.80 -4.90
C ASP A 98 -20.37 2.37 -5.90
N MET A 99 -19.95 1.10 -5.87
CA MET A 99 -18.96 0.52 -6.81
C MET A 99 -19.58 0.02 -8.11
N ILE A 100 -20.80 -0.51 -8.05
CA ILE A 100 -21.48 -1.08 -9.20
C ILE A 100 -21.99 0.01 -10.13
N GLU A 101 -22.64 1.06 -9.60
CA GLU A 101 -23.23 2.15 -10.38
C GLU A 101 -22.17 3.21 -10.75
N PRO A 102 -21.68 3.29 -12.01
CA PRO A 102 -20.60 4.21 -12.37
C PRO A 102 -20.93 5.69 -12.12
N GLU A 103 -22.21 6.05 -12.16
CA GLU A 103 -22.72 7.39 -11.90
C GLU A 103 -22.42 7.87 -10.47
N ARG A 104 -22.15 6.94 -9.54
CA ARG A 104 -21.76 7.25 -8.17
C ARG A 104 -20.28 7.64 -8.04
N GLY A 105 -19.50 7.46 -9.10
CA GLY A 105 -18.16 8.03 -9.23
C GLY A 105 -17.09 7.38 -8.34
N VAL A 106 -17.31 6.15 -7.87
CA VAL A 106 -16.27 5.33 -7.23
C VAL A 106 -15.42 4.65 -8.29
N LEU A 107 -16.02 3.82 -9.15
CA LEU A 107 -15.35 3.12 -10.23
C LEU A 107 -15.95 3.52 -11.60
N PRO A 108 -15.14 3.62 -12.67
CA PRO A 108 -15.65 3.86 -14.02
C PRO A 108 -16.37 2.63 -14.58
N SER A 109 -17.13 2.82 -15.66
CA SER A 109 -17.65 1.71 -16.47
C SER A 109 -16.52 0.90 -17.09
N GLY A 110 -16.77 -0.37 -17.44
CA GLY A 110 -15.78 -1.24 -18.04
C GLY A 110 -15.12 -2.17 -17.03
N LYS A 111 -14.02 -2.80 -17.46
CA LYS A 111 -13.23 -3.71 -16.62
C LYS A 111 -12.55 -2.93 -15.50
N VAL A 112 -12.82 -3.34 -14.26
CA VAL A 112 -12.27 -2.73 -13.05
C VAL A 112 -12.09 -3.78 -11.96
N ASN A 113 -11.18 -3.48 -11.03
CA ASN A 113 -10.76 -4.33 -9.93
C ASN A 113 -11.01 -3.64 -8.58
N VAL A 114 -11.28 -4.46 -7.56
CA VAL A 114 -11.42 -4.08 -6.16
C VAL A 114 -10.50 -4.97 -5.32
N GLU A 115 -9.51 -4.36 -4.68
CA GLU A 115 -8.75 -4.96 -3.59
C GLU A 115 -9.45 -4.59 -2.28
N ALA A 116 -9.96 -5.59 -1.56
CA ALA A 116 -10.64 -5.40 -0.28
C ALA A 116 -10.19 -6.46 0.74
N PRO A 117 -10.32 -6.18 2.06
CA PRO A 117 -9.95 -7.14 3.09
C PRO A 117 -10.73 -8.44 2.91
N MET A 118 -10.04 -9.59 2.88
CA MET A 118 -10.65 -10.88 2.53
C MET A 118 -11.79 -11.33 3.45
N ASP A 119 -11.84 -10.83 4.68
CA ASP A 119 -12.90 -11.11 5.65
C ASP A 119 -14.04 -10.09 5.62
N ALA A 120 -14.02 -9.12 4.69
CA ALA A 120 -15.04 -8.11 4.56
C ALA A 120 -16.28 -8.59 3.83
N LEU A 121 -17.46 -8.19 4.33
CA LEU A 121 -18.73 -8.56 3.71
C LEU A 121 -18.88 -7.99 2.28
N VAL A 122 -18.14 -6.93 1.93
CA VAL A 122 -18.10 -6.39 0.55
C VAL A 122 -17.56 -7.42 -0.45
N GLN A 123 -16.61 -8.29 -0.05
CA GLN A 123 -16.08 -9.37 -0.90
C GLN A 123 -17.20 -10.36 -1.26
N ASP A 124 -17.94 -10.82 -0.25
CA ASP A 124 -19.04 -11.78 -0.43
C ASP A 124 -20.13 -11.19 -1.35
N LEU A 125 -20.53 -9.94 -1.10
CA LEU A 125 -21.58 -9.27 -1.87
C LEU A 125 -21.16 -8.95 -3.32
N LEU A 126 -19.90 -8.55 -3.58
CA LEU A 126 -19.43 -8.34 -4.95
C LEU A 126 -19.43 -9.65 -5.74
N ALA A 127 -19.04 -10.77 -5.11
CA ALA A 127 -19.12 -12.08 -5.74
C ALA A 127 -20.56 -12.51 -6.05
N GLU A 128 -21.53 -12.21 -5.16
CA GLU A 128 -22.96 -12.41 -5.42
C GLU A 128 -23.47 -11.57 -6.61
N GLU A 129 -22.91 -10.38 -6.81
CA GLU A 129 -23.17 -9.47 -7.94
C GLU A 129 -22.38 -9.85 -9.21
N GLY A 130 -21.76 -11.04 -9.24
CA GLY A 130 -21.11 -11.61 -10.43
C GLY A 130 -19.68 -11.13 -10.70
N TRP A 131 -19.02 -10.50 -9.73
CA TRP A 131 -17.60 -10.19 -9.83
C TRP A 131 -16.78 -11.47 -9.68
N ASN A 132 -15.69 -11.59 -10.44
CA ASN A 132 -14.83 -12.76 -10.49
C ASN A 132 -13.53 -12.49 -9.75
N ALA A 133 -12.89 -13.54 -9.24
CA ALA A 133 -11.59 -13.42 -8.60
C ALA A 133 -10.48 -13.30 -9.65
N ASP A 134 -9.63 -12.29 -9.52
CA ASP A 134 -8.47 -12.06 -10.40
C ASP A 134 -7.28 -12.94 -10.00
N ASP A 135 -6.15 -12.74 -10.68
CA ASP A 135 -4.88 -13.40 -10.40
C ASP A 135 -4.45 -13.25 -8.92
N PRO A 136 -3.83 -14.31 -8.35
CA PRO A 136 -3.49 -14.32 -6.94
C PRO A 136 -2.29 -13.43 -6.62
N TRP A 137 -2.34 -12.84 -5.43
CA TRP A 137 -1.24 -12.14 -4.79
C TRP A 137 -0.78 -12.90 -3.56
N THR A 138 0.52 -12.86 -3.28
CA THR A 138 1.11 -13.43 -2.06
C THR A 138 1.47 -12.30 -1.09
N PRO A 139 0.69 -12.08 -0.02
CA PRO A 139 1.11 -11.25 1.09
C PRO A 139 2.23 -11.93 1.86
N LEU A 140 3.24 -11.17 2.29
CA LEU A 140 4.32 -11.66 3.12
C LEU A 140 4.49 -10.77 4.36
N ARG A 141 4.83 -11.40 5.49
CA ARG A 141 5.05 -10.72 6.77
C ARG A 141 6.36 -11.15 7.40
N ARG A 142 7.10 -10.21 7.97
CA ARG A 142 8.23 -10.47 8.87
C ARG A 142 7.94 -9.88 10.23
N ASP A 143 8.04 -10.71 11.28
CA ASP A 143 7.96 -10.26 12.66
C ASP A 143 9.20 -9.41 13.02
N LEU A 144 9.00 -8.29 13.74
CA LEU A 144 10.08 -7.36 14.12
C LEU A 144 10.28 -7.25 15.64
N THR A 145 9.67 -8.14 16.44
CA THR A 145 9.87 -8.16 17.89
C THR A 145 11.33 -8.43 18.24
N GLU A 146 11.95 -9.40 17.56
CA GLU A 146 13.36 -9.70 17.65
C GLU A 146 14.22 -8.78 16.75
N PRO A 147 15.47 -8.48 17.14
CA PRO A 147 16.37 -7.70 16.30
C PRO A 147 16.57 -8.29 14.90
N VAL A 148 16.51 -7.42 13.89
CA VAL A 148 16.87 -7.77 12.52
C VAL A 148 18.39 -7.70 12.38
N GLN A 149 19.02 -8.81 11.96
CA GLN A 149 20.44 -8.78 11.62
C GLN A 149 20.69 -7.74 10.52
N GLY A 150 21.73 -6.93 10.69
CA GLY A 150 22.07 -5.86 9.77
C GLY A 150 22.39 -6.39 8.36
N PRO A 151 22.15 -5.57 7.32
CA PRO A 151 22.47 -5.92 5.94
C PRO A 151 23.99 -6.04 5.75
N GLY A 152 24.41 -6.89 4.83
CA GLY A 152 25.81 -7.09 4.44
C GLY A 152 26.35 -6.05 3.45
N VAL A 153 25.54 -5.03 3.11
CA VAL A 153 25.89 -3.96 2.17
C VAL A 153 25.68 -2.60 2.82
N ARG A 154 26.34 -1.57 2.28
CA ARG A 154 26.12 -0.19 2.73
C ARG A 154 24.71 0.27 2.37
N ILE A 155 23.98 0.76 3.37
CA ILE A 155 22.64 1.34 3.21
C ILE A 155 22.67 2.81 3.58
N GLU A 156 22.02 3.65 2.78
CA GLU A 156 21.78 5.06 3.13
C GLU A 156 20.28 5.38 3.11
N VAL A 157 19.86 6.22 4.06
CA VAL A 157 18.57 6.90 4.02
C VAL A 157 18.75 8.12 3.12
N ILE A 158 17.99 8.17 2.03
CA ILE A 158 18.10 9.20 1.00
C ILE A 158 17.32 10.45 1.40
N GLY A 159 18.04 11.57 1.50
CA GLY A 159 17.48 12.90 1.65
C GLY A 159 17.14 13.59 0.31
N PRO A 160 16.55 14.80 0.34
CA PRO A 160 16.16 15.56 -0.85
C PRO A 160 17.28 15.76 -1.87
N GLU A 161 18.50 16.00 -1.42
CA GLU A 161 19.68 16.18 -2.26
C GLU A 161 20.09 14.91 -3.03
N GLN A 162 19.69 13.73 -2.54
CA GLN A 162 19.98 12.44 -3.16
C GLN A 162 18.77 11.83 -3.89
N ALA A 163 17.67 12.58 -4.10
CA ALA A 163 16.46 12.09 -4.76
C ALA A 163 16.74 11.40 -6.11
N HIS A 164 17.66 11.97 -6.90
CA HIS A 164 18.10 11.44 -8.20
C HIS A 164 18.65 10.00 -8.12
N VAL A 165 19.31 9.63 -7.01
CA VAL A 165 19.85 8.28 -6.81
C VAL A 165 18.71 7.28 -6.68
N ARG A 166 17.75 7.54 -5.78
CA ARG A 166 16.62 6.65 -5.54
C ARG A 166 15.74 6.53 -6.78
N THR A 167 15.46 7.64 -7.47
CA THR A 167 14.55 7.63 -8.61
C THR A 167 15.15 6.91 -9.81
N ALA A 168 16.48 6.99 -10.01
CA ALA A 168 17.18 6.22 -11.02
C ALA A 168 17.02 4.71 -10.82
N ILE A 169 17.19 4.21 -9.58
CA ILE A 169 16.96 2.80 -9.26
C ILE A 169 15.52 2.39 -9.54
N GLN A 170 14.52 3.19 -9.13
CA GLN A 170 13.11 2.88 -9.41
C GLN A 170 12.84 2.76 -10.91
N ARG A 171 13.35 3.69 -11.72
CA ARG A 171 13.13 3.67 -13.17
C ARG A 171 13.84 2.51 -13.87
N SER A 172 14.96 2.05 -13.32
CA SER A 172 15.67 0.86 -13.80
C SER A 172 15.02 -0.45 -13.33
N ALA A 173 14.52 -0.49 -12.10
CA ALA A 173 13.95 -1.70 -11.52
C ALA A 173 12.54 -2.02 -12.04
N PHE A 174 11.77 -0.99 -12.43
CA PHE A 174 10.37 -1.10 -12.85
C PHE A 174 10.16 -0.47 -14.22
N ASP A 175 9.97 -1.30 -15.24
CA ASP A 175 9.71 -0.87 -16.62
C ASP A 175 8.53 0.10 -16.68
N GLY A 176 8.69 1.20 -17.40
CA GLY A 176 7.66 2.24 -17.55
C GLY A 176 7.42 3.09 -16.30
N SER A 177 8.21 2.94 -15.24
CA SER A 177 8.09 3.76 -14.03
C SER A 177 8.21 5.25 -14.36
N SER A 178 7.20 5.99 -13.93
CA SER A 178 7.11 7.43 -14.13
C SER A 178 7.64 8.22 -12.92
N PHE A 179 8.42 7.60 -12.04
CA PHE A 179 8.91 8.22 -10.82
C PHE A 179 10.17 9.07 -11.07
N THR A 180 9.97 10.38 -11.16
CA THR A 180 11.01 11.39 -11.37
C THR A 180 11.47 12.02 -10.05
N ASP A 181 12.53 12.82 -10.10
CA ASP A 181 13.07 13.56 -8.94
C ASP A 181 12.04 14.54 -8.39
N GLU A 182 11.36 15.27 -9.27
CA GLU A 182 10.24 16.14 -8.92
C GLU A 182 9.15 15.37 -8.17
N ARG A 183 8.75 14.19 -8.69
CA ARG A 183 7.74 13.35 -8.04
C ARG A 183 8.21 12.76 -6.72
N TRP A 184 9.51 12.54 -6.53
CA TRP A 184 10.05 12.20 -5.22
C TRP A 184 9.86 13.35 -4.24
N HIS A 185 10.16 14.59 -4.62
CA HIS A 185 9.96 15.76 -3.74
C HIS A 185 8.48 15.97 -3.40
N VAL A 186 7.59 15.79 -4.37
CA VAL A 186 6.14 15.88 -4.16
C VAL A 186 5.64 14.76 -3.24
N MET A 187 6.11 13.52 -3.44
CA MET A 187 5.80 12.41 -2.53
C MET A 187 6.31 12.68 -1.11
N ALA A 188 7.54 13.19 -0.99
CA ALA A 188 8.20 13.46 0.28
C ALA A 188 7.60 14.64 1.07
N SER A 189 6.84 15.51 0.40
CA SER A 189 6.09 16.59 1.06
C SER A 189 4.70 16.17 1.55
N GLY A 190 4.25 14.97 1.20
CA GLY A 190 2.96 14.43 1.62
C GLY A 190 2.92 14.04 3.10
N VAL A 191 1.73 14.10 3.70
CA VAL A 191 1.53 13.88 5.15
C VAL A 191 1.94 12.48 5.64
N ALA A 192 1.87 11.48 4.76
CA ALA A 192 2.29 10.11 5.08
C ALA A 192 3.82 9.94 5.10
N TYR A 193 4.59 10.85 4.49
CA TYR A 193 6.04 10.72 4.40
C TYR A 193 6.75 10.97 5.74
N ALA A 194 6.09 11.64 6.69
CA ALA A 194 6.63 11.84 8.04
C ALA A 194 7.08 10.51 8.69
N ASP A 195 6.34 9.43 8.41
CA ASP A 195 6.58 8.07 8.91
C ASP A 195 7.24 7.15 7.87
N ALA A 196 7.81 7.72 6.80
CA ALA A 196 8.41 6.98 5.70
C ALA A 196 9.90 7.25 5.54
N ARG A 197 10.64 6.28 5.00
CA ARG A 197 12.06 6.44 4.65
C ARG A 197 12.35 5.81 3.29
N CYS A 198 13.08 6.52 2.44
CA CYS A 198 13.65 5.95 1.23
C CYS A 198 15.07 5.46 1.53
N LEU A 199 15.33 4.18 1.26
CA LEU A 199 16.64 3.56 1.44
C LEU A 199 17.24 3.21 0.08
N VAL A 200 18.56 3.34 -0.04
CA VAL A 200 19.34 2.85 -1.18
C VAL A 200 20.48 1.98 -0.66
N ALA A 201 20.67 0.83 -1.30
CA ALA A 201 21.82 -0.03 -1.11
C ALA A 201 22.92 0.30 -2.11
N TYR A 202 24.16 0.21 -1.65
CA TYR A 202 25.35 0.39 -2.47
C TYR A 202 26.25 -0.84 -2.45
N ASP A 203 26.87 -1.16 -3.58
CA ASP A 203 27.90 -2.20 -3.67
C ASP A 203 29.27 -1.70 -3.16
N ASP A 204 30.26 -2.60 -3.16
CA ASP A 204 31.63 -2.31 -2.70
C ASP A 204 32.37 -1.26 -3.56
N GLN A 205 31.87 -0.97 -4.76
CA GLN A 205 32.40 0.06 -5.65
C GLN A 205 31.68 1.41 -5.46
N GLY A 206 30.65 1.46 -4.61
CA GLY A 206 29.86 2.65 -4.35
C GLY A 206 28.75 2.89 -5.38
N ASN A 207 28.42 1.91 -6.23
CA ASN A 207 27.28 2.02 -7.15
C ASN A 207 25.98 1.80 -6.39
N ALA A 208 24.94 2.60 -6.67
CA ALA A 208 23.60 2.33 -6.15
C ALA A 208 23.00 1.12 -6.89
N VAL A 209 22.57 0.11 -6.15
CA VAL A 209 22.17 -1.19 -6.73
C VAL A 209 20.73 -1.59 -6.44
N ALA A 210 20.15 -1.12 -5.34
CA ALA A 210 18.76 -1.41 -4.96
C ALA A 210 18.16 -0.28 -4.14
N ALA A 211 16.84 -0.16 -4.15
CA ALA A 211 16.11 0.85 -3.40
C ALA A 211 14.82 0.27 -2.83
N VAL A 212 14.42 0.78 -1.68
CA VAL A 212 13.12 0.51 -1.07
C VAL A 212 12.56 1.77 -0.43
N THR A 213 11.24 1.93 -0.45
CA THR A 213 10.57 2.87 0.45
C THR A 213 9.84 2.08 1.52
N VAL A 214 10.00 2.49 2.78
CA VAL A 214 9.28 1.91 3.90
C VAL A 214 8.33 2.94 4.50
N TRP A 215 7.16 2.50 4.95
CA TRP A 215 6.09 3.33 5.49
C TRP A 215 5.58 2.73 6.80
N ALA A 216 5.79 3.42 7.92
CA ALA A 216 5.19 2.99 9.19
C ALA A 216 3.75 3.51 9.32
N ALA A 217 2.92 2.77 10.05
CA ALA A 217 1.56 3.19 10.43
C ALA A 217 1.45 3.74 11.86
N GLY A 218 2.59 3.88 12.53
CA GLY A 218 2.71 4.27 13.93
C GLY A 218 3.27 3.14 14.81
N PRO A 219 3.60 3.44 16.08
CA PRO A 219 4.22 2.49 17.00
C PRO A 219 3.39 1.22 17.21
N GLY A 220 4.05 0.07 17.18
CA GLY A 220 3.43 -1.23 17.43
C GLY A 220 2.48 -1.72 16.34
N LYS A 221 2.49 -1.10 15.16
CA LYS A 221 1.65 -1.46 14.01
C LYS A 221 2.49 -2.02 12.86
N PRO A 222 1.92 -2.88 12.00
CA PRO A 222 2.58 -3.31 10.78
C PRO A 222 3.01 -2.11 9.93
N GLY A 223 4.21 -2.17 9.37
CA GLY A 223 4.71 -1.20 8.39
C GLY A 223 4.89 -1.82 7.01
N LEU A 224 4.68 -1.02 5.98
CA LEU A 224 4.72 -1.45 4.58
C LEU A 224 6.11 -1.24 3.96
N LEU A 225 6.56 -2.20 3.16
CA LEU A 225 7.89 -2.21 2.51
C LEU A 225 7.75 -2.16 0.99
N GLU A 226 7.28 -1.05 0.42
CA GLU A 226 7.19 -0.91 -1.03
C GLU A 226 7.19 0.54 -1.53
N PRO A 227 7.56 0.77 -2.81
CA PRO A 227 8.15 -0.21 -3.74
C PRO A 227 9.57 -0.63 -3.35
N MET A 228 9.92 -1.89 -3.62
CA MET A 228 11.27 -2.47 -3.49
C MET A 228 11.77 -2.96 -4.83
N GLY A 229 12.93 -2.48 -5.28
CA GLY A 229 13.49 -2.83 -6.58
C GLY A 229 15.01 -2.90 -6.59
N VAL A 230 15.53 -3.76 -7.44
CA VAL A 230 16.97 -3.88 -7.76
C VAL A 230 17.18 -3.36 -9.17
N HIS A 231 18.20 -2.53 -9.35
CA HIS A 231 18.62 -2.05 -10.67
C HIS A 231 18.84 -3.22 -11.62
N GLN A 232 18.36 -3.12 -12.87
CA GLN A 232 18.31 -4.26 -13.80
C GLN A 232 19.67 -4.95 -13.99
N ASP A 233 20.75 -4.17 -14.10
CA ASP A 233 22.12 -4.67 -14.32
C ASP A 233 22.76 -5.29 -13.07
N HIS A 234 22.14 -5.14 -11.90
CA HIS A 234 22.65 -5.63 -10.61
C HIS A 234 21.79 -6.77 -10.03
N ARG A 235 20.79 -7.26 -10.78
CA ARG A 235 19.98 -8.42 -10.38
C ARG A 235 20.84 -9.68 -10.25
N GLY A 236 20.40 -10.64 -9.42
CA GLY A 236 21.11 -11.92 -9.21
C GLY A 236 22.26 -11.91 -8.19
N HIS A 237 22.59 -10.75 -7.60
CA HIS A 237 23.69 -10.60 -6.64
C HIS A 237 23.25 -10.59 -5.17
N GLY A 238 21.98 -10.88 -4.88
CA GLY A 238 21.45 -10.88 -3.52
C GLY A 238 21.04 -9.50 -2.98
N TYR A 239 21.26 -8.40 -3.70
CA TYR A 239 20.92 -7.05 -3.23
C TYR A 239 19.44 -6.85 -2.88
N GLY A 240 18.52 -7.56 -3.54
CA GLY A 240 17.10 -7.54 -3.19
C GLY A 240 16.83 -8.07 -1.78
N ARG A 241 17.57 -9.09 -1.34
CA ARG A 241 17.51 -9.60 0.03
C ARG A 241 18.06 -8.56 0.99
N GLU A 242 19.23 -8.01 0.70
CA GLU A 242 19.91 -7.06 1.59
C GLU A 242 19.08 -5.79 1.83
N ILE A 243 18.52 -5.20 0.76
CA ILE A 243 17.67 -4.01 0.89
C ILE A 243 16.34 -4.32 1.60
N THR A 244 15.81 -5.53 1.43
CA THR A 244 14.61 -6.00 2.16
C THR A 244 14.88 -6.12 3.66
N VAL A 245 16.03 -6.71 4.04
CA VAL A 245 16.47 -6.80 5.44
C VAL A 245 16.68 -5.41 6.03
N ALA A 246 17.31 -4.51 5.28
CA ALA A 246 17.49 -3.12 5.69
C ALA A 246 16.16 -2.38 5.89
N GLY A 247 15.20 -2.57 4.99
CA GLY A 247 13.85 -1.99 5.11
C GLY A 247 13.12 -2.51 6.35
N ALA A 248 13.20 -3.81 6.64
CA ALA A 248 12.65 -4.39 7.86
C ALA A 248 13.31 -3.82 9.13
N ALA A 249 14.64 -3.63 9.12
CA ALA A 249 15.34 -2.99 10.24
C ALA A 249 14.91 -1.52 10.43
N MET A 250 14.77 -0.75 9.35
CA MET A 250 14.29 0.62 9.39
C MET A 250 12.85 0.73 9.91
N LEU A 251 11.95 -0.15 9.47
CA LEU A 251 10.58 -0.20 10.02
C LEU A 251 10.59 -0.47 11.53
N ARG A 252 11.47 -1.35 12.01
CA ARG A 252 11.63 -1.60 13.44
C ARG A 252 12.14 -0.37 14.19
N GLU A 253 13.10 0.36 13.62
CA GLU A 253 13.59 1.64 14.19
C GLU A 253 12.49 2.71 14.25
N LEU A 254 11.59 2.73 13.27
CA LEU A 254 10.39 3.57 13.27
C LEU A 254 9.28 3.07 14.21
N GLY A 255 9.50 1.93 14.89
CA GLY A 255 8.59 1.39 15.90
C GLY A 255 7.53 0.41 15.38
N SER A 256 7.61 -0.05 14.13
CA SER A 256 6.68 -1.03 13.59
C SER A 256 6.82 -2.39 14.27
N SER A 257 5.70 -3.10 14.44
CA SER A 257 5.64 -4.45 15.04
C SER A 257 5.98 -5.57 14.05
N SER A 258 5.67 -5.36 12.77
CA SER A 258 6.02 -6.25 11.67
C SER A 258 6.28 -5.46 10.39
N ALA A 259 6.97 -6.07 9.44
CA ALA A 259 7.07 -5.57 8.07
C ALA A 259 6.17 -6.41 7.17
N ILE A 260 5.39 -5.75 6.31
CA ILE A 260 4.49 -6.38 5.35
C ILE A 260 4.79 -5.90 3.93
N VAL A 261 4.47 -6.75 2.96
CA VAL A 261 4.53 -6.47 1.52
C VAL A 261 3.61 -7.44 0.78
N SER A 262 3.11 -7.05 -0.39
CA SER A 262 2.39 -7.96 -1.29
C SER A 262 2.98 -7.90 -2.69
N THR A 263 2.94 -9.01 -3.41
CA THR A 263 3.41 -9.10 -4.79
C THR A 263 2.55 -10.12 -5.54
N PRO A 264 2.38 -10.01 -6.87
CA PRO A 264 1.70 -11.05 -7.63
C PRO A 264 2.36 -12.39 -7.37
N SER A 265 1.57 -13.44 -7.14
CA SER A 265 2.09 -14.79 -6.87
C SER A 265 2.90 -15.34 -8.03
N SER A 266 2.60 -14.89 -9.25
CA SER A 266 3.37 -15.21 -10.47
C SER A 266 4.79 -14.64 -10.44
N ASN A 267 5.07 -13.61 -9.64
CA ASN A 267 6.41 -13.06 -9.44
C ASN A 267 7.21 -13.90 -8.44
N VAL A 268 7.53 -15.13 -8.85
CA VAL A 268 8.27 -16.11 -8.03
C VAL A 268 9.63 -15.59 -7.55
N GLY A 269 10.27 -14.70 -8.32
CA GLY A 269 11.53 -14.05 -7.97
C GLY A 269 11.39 -13.08 -6.79
N ALA A 270 10.35 -12.25 -6.78
CA ALA A 270 10.04 -11.37 -5.66
C ALA A 270 9.67 -12.18 -4.41
N VAL A 271 8.79 -13.19 -4.54
CA VAL A 271 8.42 -14.07 -3.42
C VAL A 271 9.65 -14.74 -2.81
N ALA A 272 10.54 -15.30 -3.63
CA ALA A 272 11.79 -15.92 -3.16
C ALA A 272 12.71 -14.90 -2.46
N THR A 273 12.80 -13.68 -3.00
CA THR A 273 13.60 -12.59 -2.43
C THR A 273 13.11 -12.23 -1.02
N TYR A 274 11.81 -11.97 -0.85
CA TYR A 274 11.24 -11.65 0.46
C TYR A 274 11.41 -12.80 1.46
N LYS A 275 11.20 -14.05 1.03
CA LYS A 275 11.46 -15.23 1.87
C LYS A 275 12.91 -15.30 2.35
N SER A 276 13.87 -15.05 1.47
CA SER A 276 15.30 -15.01 1.84
C SER A 276 15.65 -13.84 2.77
N GLY A 277 14.84 -12.78 2.76
CA GLY A 277 14.86 -11.66 3.69
C GLY A 277 14.13 -11.92 5.01
N GLY A 278 13.69 -13.16 5.28
CA GLY A 278 13.04 -13.56 6.54
C GLY A 278 11.53 -13.32 6.58
N PHE A 279 10.90 -12.95 5.47
CA PHE A 279 9.44 -12.83 5.40
C PHE A 279 8.80 -14.20 5.23
N GLN A 280 7.68 -14.41 5.91
CA GLN A 280 6.86 -15.61 5.80
C GLN A 280 5.67 -15.32 4.87
N PRO A 281 5.45 -16.14 3.83
CA PRO A 281 4.27 -16.00 2.98
C PRO A 281 3.01 -16.32 3.79
N ARG A 282 1.93 -15.60 3.47
CA ARG A 282 0.58 -15.82 3.98
C ARG A 282 -0.26 -16.49 2.88
N PRO A 283 -1.48 -16.98 3.19
CA PRO A 283 -2.39 -17.47 2.16
C PRO A 283 -2.56 -16.43 1.04
N GLU A 284 -2.65 -16.91 -0.20
CA GLU A 284 -2.89 -16.04 -1.33
C GLU A 284 -4.22 -15.31 -1.18
N VAL A 285 -4.24 -14.06 -1.66
CA VAL A 285 -5.43 -13.22 -1.72
C VAL A 285 -5.71 -12.86 -3.17
N ARG A 286 -6.95 -12.49 -3.47
CA ARG A 286 -7.38 -12.13 -4.82
C ARG A 286 -8.22 -10.87 -4.77
N ASP A 287 -7.95 -9.99 -5.70
CA ASP A 287 -8.86 -8.89 -6.01
C ASP A 287 -10.09 -9.47 -6.69
N LEU A 288 -11.20 -8.75 -6.60
CA LEU A 288 -12.39 -9.03 -7.41
C LEU A 288 -12.42 -8.07 -8.59
N TYR A 289 -12.83 -8.57 -9.75
CA TYR A 289 -13.01 -7.75 -10.94
C TYR A 289 -14.37 -7.98 -11.58
N ARG A 290 -14.91 -6.94 -12.23
CA ARG A 290 -15.99 -7.08 -13.21
C ARG A 290 -15.42 -6.95 -14.61
N GLU A 291 -16.03 -7.64 -15.56
CA GLU A 291 -15.79 -7.40 -16.98
C GLU A 291 -16.52 -6.12 -17.44
N ALA A 292 -16.24 -5.70 -18.68
CA ALA A 292 -16.86 -4.54 -19.31
C ALA A 292 -18.34 -4.74 -19.69
#